data_AF-A1VWQ3-F1
#
_entry.id   AF-A1VWQ3-F1
#
_cell.length_a   1.000
_cell.length_b   1.000
_cell.length_c   1.000
_cell.angle_alpha   90.00
_cell.angle_beta   90.00
_cell.angle_gamma   90.00
#
_symmetry.space_group_name_H-M   'P 1'
#
loop_
_entity.id
_entity.type
_entity.pdbx_description
1 polymer ?
#
loop_
_entity_poly.entity_id
_entity_poly.type
_entity_poly.pdbx_seq_one_letter_code
_entity_poly.pdbx_strand_id
1 'polypeptide(L)'
;MPASNERHQQLDAFINAFFSLGKAASKGIDSLADAGETAAPAYIIAFMQSREVLEITEKYLCDLRAMWLCSEDAQPALVDKKEASIAPAELPQPDPECLSPQAFSAKSENSLEHISLPPPSSVVQPFSIPSPILPLAVEAAFPVSPTASSLKPVSAPTQPEGSAPIHQTMRPGHIPATNTPLGKPADPRISFHLPNAKAGQPYAGKLEGKDPSGKAVMILDARANTATGLSFDAQSCELRGMPAVAGDCKVEVRWTLGGSTEYTSECCLFVNPDPRSLWKQIDPPADDPYFKPNIDATLIAGLDFKIAAASRRGRSHEHVGSFRDDDFFVHHDSSSGWSVLMVADGAGSAKSSRWGSKLAVAAAGNHIASKLSGAFGAEMTQALAGWSTDMTAASKAMHTPFYLLFQEASKLAVESIEQEAKLQGVPPKEYATTLLAAAVQRDGNDTFLATFWMGDGAIAAYGPRSKVRLMGMPDSGEFAGQTRFLDSAALTDQGFGKRLVLGRYSDLTAVVLMTDGISDPRFETDNGLADAAKWDGLWDEINLLLAAHEPEKALLEWLHFFTPGHHDDRTIAVLW
;
A
#
# COMPACT_ATOMS: atom_id res chain seq x y z
N MET A 1 49.82 -1.25 7.62
CA MET A 1 48.76 -1.16 8.64
C MET A 1 48.88 0.12 9.48
N PRO A 2 48.46 1.31 8.99
CA PRO A 2 48.22 2.47 9.86
C PRO A 2 46.73 2.68 10.18
N ALA A 3 45.87 2.56 9.16
CA ALA A 3 44.44 2.92 9.22
C ALA A 3 43.60 2.14 10.26
N SER A 4 43.99 0.92 10.61
CA SER A 4 43.30 0.13 11.64
C SER A 4 43.50 0.73 13.05
N ASN A 5 44.64 1.37 13.31
CA ASN A 5 44.99 1.96 14.59
C ASN A 5 44.29 3.32 14.79
N GLU A 6 44.19 4.14 13.72
CA GLU A 6 43.40 5.39 13.76
C GLU A 6 41.90 5.12 13.98
N ARG A 7 41.30 4.15 13.28
CA ARG A 7 39.89 3.77 13.51
C ARG A 7 39.63 3.33 14.95
N HIS A 8 40.56 2.62 15.59
CA HIS A 8 40.45 2.24 17.01
C HIS A 8 40.54 3.47 17.92
N GLN A 9 41.53 4.34 17.73
CA GLN A 9 41.68 5.56 18.54
C GLN A 9 40.49 6.53 18.40
N GLN A 10 39.91 6.68 17.21
CA GLN A 10 38.72 7.51 16.99
C GLN A 10 37.49 6.92 17.68
N LEU A 11 37.31 5.60 17.64
CA LEU A 11 36.20 4.94 18.32
C LEU A 11 36.34 5.01 19.86
N ASP A 12 37.54 4.76 20.38
CA ASP A 12 37.81 4.88 21.82
C ASP A 12 37.65 6.33 22.29
N ALA A 13 38.01 7.33 21.47
CA ALA A 13 37.74 8.75 21.75
C ALA A 13 36.24 9.07 21.77
N PHE A 14 35.45 8.53 20.84
CA PHE A 14 34.00 8.69 20.80
C PHE A 14 33.31 8.04 22.01
N ILE A 15 33.68 6.80 22.36
CA ILE A 15 33.16 6.10 23.53
C ILE A 15 33.50 6.87 24.82
N ASN A 16 34.73 7.35 24.97
CA ASN A 16 35.12 8.17 26.11
C ASN A 16 34.38 9.52 26.15
N ALA A 17 34.13 10.15 25.00
CA ALA A 17 33.31 11.36 24.91
C ALA A 17 31.85 11.10 25.32
N PHE A 18 31.26 9.96 24.93
CA PHE A 18 29.91 9.56 25.30
C PHE A 18 29.78 9.29 26.80
N PHE A 19 30.71 8.54 27.40
CA PHE A 19 30.76 8.35 28.86
C PHE A 19 31.07 9.65 29.62
N SER A 20 31.86 10.55 29.03
CA SER A 20 32.09 11.88 29.60
C SER A 20 30.82 12.74 29.56
N LEU A 21 30.05 12.70 28.46
CA LEU A 21 28.74 13.34 28.37
C LEU A 21 27.75 12.77 29.40
N GLY A 22 27.71 11.44 29.58
CA GLY A 22 26.87 10.81 30.60
C GLY A 22 27.23 11.24 32.03
N LYS A 23 28.53 11.34 32.34
CA LYS A 23 29.02 11.86 33.63
C LYS A 23 28.82 13.38 33.79
N ALA A 24 28.89 14.14 32.70
CA ALA A 24 28.61 15.58 32.69
C ALA A 24 27.10 15.84 32.86
N ALA A 25 26.24 15.02 32.25
CA ALA A 25 24.80 15.05 32.46
C ALA A 25 24.44 14.70 33.90
N SER A 26 25.04 13.67 34.51
CA SER A 26 24.80 13.37 35.93
C SER A 26 25.24 14.52 36.83
N LYS A 27 26.43 15.11 36.61
CA LYS A 27 26.88 16.29 37.36
C LYS A 27 26.04 17.54 37.11
N GLY A 28 25.48 17.71 35.91
CA GLY A 28 24.56 18.79 35.58
C GLY A 28 23.23 18.64 36.31
N ILE A 29 22.74 17.40 36.45
CA ILE A 29 21.55 17.06 37.23
C ILE A 29 21.80 17.30 38.73
N ASP A 30 22.96 16.90 39.26
CA ASP A 30 23.36 17.21 40.65
C ASP A 30 23.45 18.73 40.89
N SER A 31 23.95 19.50 39.91
CA SER A 31 24.03 20.96 39.95
C SER A 31 22.67 21.67 39.82
N LEU A 32 21.69 21.07 39.14
CA LEU A 32 20.33 21.59 39.03
C LEU A 32 19.54 21.38 40.33
N ALA A 33 19.85 20.32 41.09
CA ALA A 33 19.24 20.07 42.39
C ALA A 33 19.55 21.16 43.44
N ASP A 34 20.73 21.79 43.39
CA ASP A 34 21.11 22.93 44.23
C ASP A 34 20.52 24.28 43.73
N ALA A 35 20.07 24.36 42.48
CA ALA A 35 19.66 25.61 41.83
C ALA A 35 18.13 25.86 41.82
N GLY A 36 17.32 24.88 42.22
CA GLY A 36 15.87 25.06 42.43
C GLY A 36 15.00 25.02 41.17
N GLU A 37 15.57 24.74 39.99
CA GLU A 37 14.80 24.43 38.77
C GLU A 37 14.62 22.91 38.62
N THR A 38 13.54 22.50 37.94
CA THR A 38 12.93 21.16 38.04
C THR A 38 13.91 20.00 37.88
N ALA A 39 14.33 19.41 39.00
CA ALA A 39 15.13 18.20 39.03
C ALA A 39 14.36 17.02 38.42
N ALA A 40 15.06 16.18 37.65
CA ALA A 40 14.52 14.90 37.19
C ALA A 40 14.10 14.06 38.40
N PRO A 41 12.87 13.49 38.43
CA PRO A 41 12.41 12.69 39.55
C PRO A 41 13.41 11.60 39.95
N ALA A 42 13.63 11.40 41.25
CA ALA A 42 14.65 10.50 41.78
C ALA A 42 14.56 9.05 41.25
N TYR A 43 13.36 8.60 40.87
CA TYR A 43 13.16 7.28 40.24
C TYR A 43 13.79 7.17 38.84
N ILE A 44 13.89 8.27 38.08
CA ILE A 44 14.53 8.29 36.76
C ILE A 44 16.05 8.15 36.93
N ILE A 45 16.64 8.87 37.89
CA ILE A 45 18.06 8.76 38.21
C ILE A 45 18.39 7.34 38.70
N ALA A 46 17.57 6.78 39.60
CA ALA A 46 17.71 5.40 40.08
C ALA A 46 17.55 4.36 38.96
N PHE A 47 16.64 4.58 38.00
CA PHE A 47 16.48 3.72 36.83
C PHE A 47 17.70 3.78 35.90
N MET A 48 18.21 4.98 35.58
CA MET A 48 19.40 5.15 34.74
C MET A 48 20.68 4.61 35.39
N GLN A 49 20.73 4.56 36.72
CA GLN A 49 21.82 3.95 37.49
C GLN A 49 21.58 2.47 37.82
N SER A 50 20.43 1.90 37.43
CA SER A 50 20.16 0.48 37.65
C SER A 50 21.13 -0.39 36.86
N ARG A 51 21.49 -1.53 37.45
CA ARG A 51 22.49 -2.43 36.90
C ARG A 51 22.05 -2.97 35.54
N GLU A 52 20.77 -3.28 35.42
CA GLU A 52 20.10 -3.80 34.24
C GLU A 52 20.18 -2.81 33.07
N VAL A 53 19.93 -1.51 33.32
CA VAL A 53 20.01 -0.46 32.29
C VAL A 53 21.47 -0.23 31.85
N LEU A 54 22.42 -0.28 32.79
CA LEU A 54 23.84 -0.15 32.47
C LEU A 54 24.34 -1.34 31.64
N GLU A 55 23.98 -2.58 32.00
CA GLU A 55 24.35 -3.80 31.26
C GLU A 55 23.73 -3.83 29.84
N ILE A 56 22.48 -3.35 29.67
CA ILE A 56 21.84 -3.20 28.35
C ILE A 56 22.55 -2.12 27.52
N THR A 57 22.93 -1.00 28.13
CA THR A 57 23.63 0.10 27.45
C THR A 57 25.03 -0.33 27.00
N GLU A 58 25.76 -1.06 27.85
CA GLU A 58 27.06 -1.64 27.51
C GLU A 58 26.94 -2.65 26.36
N LYS A 59 25.94 -3.52 26.41
CA LYS A 59 25.65 -4.46 25.31
C LYS A 59 25.37 -3.73 23.98
N TYR A 60 24.51 -2.72 23.99
CA TYR A 60 24.20 -1.93 22.80
C TYR A 60 25.45 -1.27 22.21
N LEU A 61 26.32 -0.67 23.05
CA LEU A 61 27.58 -0.08 22.60
C LEU A 61 28.56 -1.11 22.04
N CYS A 62 28.60 -2.33 22.59
CA CYS A 62 29.39 -3.44 22.06
C CYS A 62 28.88 -3.92 20.70
N ASP A 63 27.56 -4.09 20.55
CA ASP A 63 26.94 -4.49 19.28
C ASP A 63 27.15 -3.41 18.20
N LEU A 64 27.06 -2.13 18.56
CA LEU A 64 27.31 -0.99 17.67
C LEU A 64 28.80 -0.88 17.27
N ARG A 65 29.73 -1.16 18.18
CA ARG A 65 31.16 -1.32 17.90
C ARG A 65 31.43 -2.47 16.92
N ALA A 66 30.76 -3.61 17.08
CA ALA A 66 30.91 -4.74 16.18
C ALA A 66 30.44 -4.40 14.76
N MET A 67 29.25 -3.78 14.61
CA MET A 67 28.74 -3.31 13.33
C MET A 67 29.69 -2.31 12.66
N TRP A 68 30.21 -1.33 13.41
CA TRP A 68 31.14 -0.33 12.88
C TRP A 68 32.45 -0.95 12.36
N LEU A 69 33.04 -1.87 13.13
CA LEU A 69 34.28 -2.56 12.77
C LEU A 69 34.11 -3.54 11.60
N CYS A 70 32.90 -4.07 11.38
CA CYS A 70 32.57 -4.94 10.25
C CYS A 70 32.17 -4.19 8.96
N SER A 71 32.07 -2.86 8.97
CA SER A 71 31.80 -2.08 7.76
C SER A 71 33.10 -1.77 6.98
N GLU A 72 33.20 -2.26 5.74
CA GLU A 72 34.38 -1.98 4.89
C GLU A 72 34.33 -0.57 4.28
N ASP A 73 33.13 -0.02 3.99
CA ASP A 73 32.94 1.18 3.16
C ASP A 73 32.92 2.54 3.89
N ALA A 74 33.19 2.59 5.20
CA ALA A 74 33.26 3.87 5.93
C ALA A 74 34.58 4.65 5.65
N GLN A 75 34.68 5.32 4.50
CA GLN A 75 35.58 6.47 4.35
C GLN A 75 34.92 7.73 4.92
N PRO A 76 35.60 8.48 5.80
CA PRO A 76 35.04 9.73 6.32
C PRO A 76 35.09 10.81 5.23
N ALA A 77 33.92 11.30 4.82
CA ALA A 77 33.83 12.53 4.04
C ALA A 77 34.33 13.70 4.91
N LEU A 78 35.42 14.33 4.48
CA LEU A 78 35.90 15.58 5.07
C LEU A 78 34.88 16.69 4.77
N VAL A 79 34.04 17.01 5.76
CA VAL A 79 33.17 18.19 5.70
C VAL A 79 34.03 19.43 5.93
N ASP A 80 34.19 20.23 4.88
CA ASP A 80 34.90 21.51 4.94
C ASP A 80 34.28 22.45 5.99
N LYS A 81 35.14 23.05 6.83
CA LYS A 81 34.71 24.09 7.76
C LYS A 81 34.29 25.35 7.01
N LYS A 82 32.99 25.60 6.92
CA LYS A 82 32.44 26.95 6.81
C LYS A 82 31.69 27.31 8.09
N GLU A 83 32.25 28.26 8.83
CA GLU A 83 31.60 28.86 9.98
C GLU A 83 30.35 29.62 9.52
N ALA A 84 29.17 29.11 9.90
CA ALA A 84 27.92 29.85 9.81
C ALA A 84 27.70 30.62 11.11
N SER A 85 28.06 31.90 11.10
CA SER A 85 27.66 32.83 12.17
C SER A 85 26.13 32.99 12.15
N ILE A 86 25.48 32.61 13.25
CA ILE A 86 24.06 32.88 13.47
C ILE A 86 23.95 33.68 14.77
N ALA A 87 23.50 34.93 14.66
CA ALA A 87 23.18 35.77 15.81
C ALA A 87 21.89 35.26 16.49
N PRO A 88 21.75 35.37 17.82
CA PRO A 88 20.55 34.91 18.51
C PRO A 88 19.34 35.77 18.14
N ALA A 89 18.25 35.10 17.76
CA ALA A 89 16.96 35.74 17.56
C ALA A 89 16.24 35.94 18.92
N GLU A 90 15.59 37.09 19.06
CA GLU A 90 15.01 37.57 20.32
C GLU A 90 13.61 36.99 20.55
N LEU A 91 13.35 36.47 21.75
CA LEU A 91 12.04 35.89 22.14
C LEU A 91 11.06 37.01 22.55
N PRO A 92 9.79 37.01 22.08
CA PRO A 92 8.80 37.99 22.51
C PRO A 92 8.45 37.82 23.99
N GLN A 93 8.49 38.93 24.75
CA GLN A 93 7.96 39.01 26.11
C GLN A 93 6.41 39.13 26.07
N PRO A 94 5.68 38.55 27.04
CA PRO A 94 4.25 38.82 27.22
C PRO A 94 4.03 40.11 28.04
N ASP A 95 3.13 40.99 27.58
CA ASP A 95 2.73 42.19 28.33
C ASP A 95 1.87 41.85 29.57
N PRO A 96 2.06 42.53 30.71
CA PRO A 96 1.29 42.30 31.93
C PRO A 96 0.27 43.42 32.22
N GLU A 97 -1.00 43.08 32.51
CA GLU A 97 -1.86 43.98 33.31
C GLU A 97 -3.00 43.28 34.09
N CYS A 98 -3.30 43.82 35.29
CA CYS A 98 -4.36 43.47 36.25
C CYS A 98 -4.38 42.05 36.88
N LEU A 99 -3.82 41.80 38.08
CA LEU A 99 -4.34 42.20 39.42
C LEU A 99 -5.85 41.89 39.63
N SER A 100 -6.35 41.30 40.74
CA SER A 100 -5.76 40.68 41.95
C SER A 100 -6.91 39.89 42.70
N PRO A 101 -6.75 39.35 43.94
CA PRO A 101 -7.44 38.11 44.36
C PRO A 101 -8.66 38.25 45.28
N GLN A 102 -9.46 37.18 45.41
CA GLN A 102 -10.24 36.85 46.63
C GLN A 102 -10.17 35.35 46.98
N ALA A 103 -10.46 35.03 48.23
CA ALA A 103 -9.95 33.84 48.94
C ALA A 103 -11.05 32.92 49.54
N PHE A 104 -10.62 31.98 50.40
CA PHE A 104 -11.40 30.99 51.18
C PHE A 104 -11.88 29.74 50.39
N SER A 105 -11.91 28.52 50.98
CA SER A 105 -11.57 28.07 52.34
C SER A 105 -11.09 26.62 52.35
N ALA A 106 -10.26 26.23 53.33
CA ALA A 106 -9.90 24.84 53.58
C ALA A 106 -10.84 24.17 54.60
N LYS A 107 -11.14 22.88 54.39
CA LYS A 107 -11.61 21.85 55.35
C LYS A 107 -11.12 20.49 54.80
N SER A 108 -10.24 19.76 55.50
CA SER A 108 -10.54 18.72 56.50
C SER A 108 -11.54 17.67 55.98
N GLU A 109 -11.31 16.35 56.05
CA GLU A 109 -10.45 15.60 56.98
C GLU A 109 -10.18 14.14 56.50
N ASN A 110 -9.27 13.45 57.18
CA ASN A 110 -8.91 12.02 57.14
C ASN A 110 -9.95 11.01 56.59
N SER A 111 -9.48 9.95 55.89
CA SER A 111 -9.16 8.64 56.53
C SER A 111 -8.59 7.60 55.55
N LEU A 112 -7.60 6.84 56.00
CA LEU A 112 -7.07 5.64 55.33
C LEU A 112 -7.80 4.40 55.86
N GLU A 113 -8.29 3.52 54.99
CA GLU A 113 -8.53 2.12 55.36
C GLU A 113 -8.00 1.15 54.30
N HIS A 114 -7.30 0.12 54.79
CA HIS A 114 -6.80 -1.01 54.01
C HIS A 114 -7.95 -1.95 53.60
N ILE A 115 -7.93 -2.44 52.35
CA ILE A 115 -8.63 -3.67 51.98
C ILE A 115 -7.63 -4.62 51.30
N SER A 116 -7.42 -5.79 51.91
CA SER A 116 -6.49 -6.81 51.44
C SER A 116 -7.15 -7.77 50.44
N LEU A 117 -6.39 -8.18 49.42
CA LEU A 117 -6.77 -9.22 48.47
C LEU A 117 -6.59 -10.64 49.07
N PRO A 118 -7.53 -11.58 48.86
CA PRO A 118 -7.31 -13.00 49.10
C PRO A 118 -6.58 -13.70 47.92
N PRO A 119 -5.89 -14.84 48.17
CA PRO A 119 -5.02 -15.49 47.18
C PRO A 119 -5.75 -16.41 46.18
N PRO A 120 -5.13 -16.74 45.03
CA PRO A 120 -5.72 -17.60 44.00
C PRO A 120 -5.74 -19.08 44.43
N SER A 121 -6.67 -19.86 43.89
CA SER A 121 -6.74 -21.31 44.11
C SER A 121 -7.07 -22.10 42.84
N SER A 122 -6.38 -23.23 42.69
CA SER A 122 -6.78 -24.42 41.94
C SER A 122 -6.72 -24.41 40.41
N VAL A 123 -5.53 -24.80 39.94
CA VAL A 123 -5.27 -25.68 38.78
C VAL A 123 -6.49 -26.48 38.30
N VAL A 124 -6.79 -26.40 37.01
CA VAL A 124 -7.65 -27.34 36.26
C VAL A 124 -6.82 -27.94 35.13
N GLN A 125 -6.92 -29.26 34.92
CA GLN A 125 -6.17 -29.99 33.89
C GLN A 125 -6.82 -29.84 32.49
N PRO A 126 -6.04 -29.93 31.40
CA PRO A 126 -6.55 -29.76 30.05
C PRO A 126 -7.45 -30.92 29.61
N PHE A 127 -8.60 -30.57 29.01
CA PHE A 127 -9.50 -31.53 28.37
C PHE A 127 -8.95 -31.99 27.00
N SER A 128 -9.13 -33.27 26.69
CA SER A 128 -8.64 -33.89 25.46
C SER A 128 -9.47 -33.52 24.24
N ILE A 129 -8.79 -33.21 23.12
CA ILE A 129 -9.38 -32.97 21.80
C ILE A 129 -9.69 -34.32 21.12
N PRO A 130 -10.90 -34.58 20.60
CA PRO A 130 -11.16 -35.67 19.67
C PRO A 130 -10.83 -35.23 18.23
N SER A 131 -9.95 -35.96 17.53
CA SER A 131 -9.67 -35.75 16.11
C SER A 131 -10.87 -36.10 15.21
N PRO A 132 -11.02 -35.45 14.04
CA PRO A 132 -12.19 -35.62 13.18
C PRO A 132 -12.25 -36.98 12.45
N ILE A 133 -13.48 -37.41 12.14
CA ILE A 133 -13.80 -38.65 11.43
C ILE A 133 -13.76 -38.41 9.92
N LEU A 134 -13.00 -39.23 9.19
CA LEU A 134 -12.98 -39.30 7.72
C LEU A 134 -14.05 -40.26 7.18
N PRO A 135 -14.76 -39.90 6.09
CA PRO A 135 -15.44 -40.87 5.22
C PRO A 135 -14.61 -41.19 3.97
N LEU A 136 -14.09 -42.42 3.95
CA LEU A 136 -14.04 -43.37 2.82
C LEU A 136 -13.69 -42.87 1.39
N ALA A 137 -12.51 -43.26 0.91
CA ALA A 137 -12.15 -43.25 -0.50
C ALA A 137 -12.70 -44.49 -1.25
N VAL A 138 -12.80 -44.40 -2.59
CA VAL A 138 -13.04 -45.55 -3.49
C VAL A 138 -11.83 -45.68 -4.42
N GLU A 139 -11.27 -46.89 -4.51
CA GLU A 139 -10.09 -47.20 -5.33
C GLU A 139 -10.38 -47.30 -6.83
N ALA A 140 -9.39 -46.95 -7.64
CA ALA A 140 -9.10 -47.63 -8.91
C ALA A 140 -7.58 -47.59 -9.20
N ALA A 141 -7.02 -48.73 -9.62
CA ALA A 141 -5.58 -49.01 -9.55
C ALA A 141 -4.70 -48.50 -10.72
N PHE A 142 -3.40 -48.37 -10.44
CA PHE A 142 -2.31 -48.27 -11.43
C PHE A 142 -2.05 -49.62 -12.16
N PRO A 143 -1.27 -49.63 -13.25
CA PRO A 143 0.16 -50.01 -13.10
C PRO A 143 1.15 -49.14 -13.90
N VAL A 144 2.20 -48.60 -13.26
CA VAL A 144 3.61 -49.11 -13.17
C VAL A 144 4.51 -48.72 -14.36
N SER A 145 5.55 -47.93 -14.04
CA SER A 145 6.66 -47.51 -14.93
C SER A 145 7.75 -48.59 -15.11
N PRO A 146 8.77 -48.34 -15.94
CA PRO A 146 10.12 -48.29 -15.33
C PRO A 146 11.09 -47.19 -15.86
N THR A 147 11.74 -46.53 -14.90
CA THR A 147 13.14 -46.00 -14.87
C THR A 147 13.84 -45.40 -16.10
N ALA A 148 14.17 -44.10 -15.97
CA ALA A 148 15.51 -43.48 -16.00
C ALA A 148 16.58 -43.89 -17.05
N SER A 149 17.14 -42.89 -17.76
CA SER A 149 18.54 -42.45 -17.57
C SER A 149 18.84 -41.14 -18.34
N SER A 150 20.01 -40.55 -18.11
CA SER A 150 20.47 -39.27 -18.68
C SER A 150 21.21 -39.41 -20.02
N LEU A 151 21.37 -38.28 -20.73
CA LEU A 151 22.56 -37.77 -21.46
C LEU A 151 22.23 -37.01 -22.76
N LYS A 152 22.98 -35.93 -22.98
CA LYS A 152 23.19 -35.17 -24.24
C LYS A 152 24.71 -35.22 -24.55
N PRO A 153 25.22 -34.76 -25.70
CA PRO A 153 24.73 -34.90 -27.09
C PRO A 153 25.88 -35.22 -28.09
N VAL A 154 25.63 -35.83 -29.27
CA VAL A 154 26.65 -35.92 -30.36
C VAL A 154 26.03 -35.75 -31.77
N SER A 155 26.84 -35.15 -32.64
CA SER A 155 26.69 -34.59 -33.99
C SER A 155 26.46 -35.52 -35.20
N ALA A 156 25.90 -34.91 -36.27
CA ALA A 156 26.17 -35.09 -37.73
C ALA A 156 25.85 -36.44 -38.43
N PRO A 157 25.51 -36.45 -39.74
CA PRO A 157 26.53 -36.40 -40.82
C PRO A 157 26.19 -35.58 -42.09
N THR A 158 27.07 -35.65 -43.10
CA THR A 158 27.28 -34.75 -44.26
C THR A 158 27.09 -35.45 -45.63
N GLN A 159 26.96 -34.69 -46.76
CA GLN A 159 27.54 -34.91 -48.13
C GLN A 159 26.59 -34.53 -49.31
N PRO A 160 27.04 -34.26 -50.57
CA PRO A 160 28.40 -33.93 -51.08
C PRO A 160 28.53 -32.78 -52.14
N GLU A 161 29.77 -32.27 -52.22
CA GLU A 161 30.63 -31.65 -53.28
C GLU A 161 30.19 -31.10 -54.67
N GLY A 162 30.93 -30.04 -55.09
CA GLY A 162 31.31 -29.68 -56.48
C GLY A 162 30.79 -28.31 -56.97
N SER A 163 31.56 -27.35 -57.53
CA SER A 163 33.02 -27.19 -57.77
C SER A 163 33.34 -25.70 -58.09
N ALA A 164 34.58 -25.23 -57.89
CA ALA A 164 35.07 -23.87 -58.24
C ALA A 164 36.23 -23.94 -59.27
N PRO A 165 36.68 -22.85 -59.94
CA PRO A 165 37.49 -21.74 -59.35
C PRO A 165 37.05 -20.35 -59.94
N ILE A 166 37.77 -19.21 -59.91
CA ILE A 166 39.14 -18.78 -59.56
C ILE A 166 39.09 -17.39 -58.85
N HIS A 167 40.06 -17.07 -57.99
CA HIS A 167 40.27 -15.72 -57.42
C HIS A 167 40.79 -14.68 -58.44
N GLN A 168 40.30 -13.44 -58.37
CA GLN A 168 41.09 -12.25 -58.73
C GLN A 168 41.09 -11.23 -57.58
N THR A 169 42.27 -10.86 -57.12
CA THR A 169 42.52 -9.87 -56.07
C THR A 169 42.62 -8.47 -56.66
N MET A 170 41.69 -7.59 -56.31
CA MET A 170 41.80 -6.16 -56.66
C MET A 170 42.67 -5.41 -55.65
N ARG A 171 43.58 -4.57 -56.15
CA ARG A 171 44.38 -3.62 -55.35
C ARG A 171 43.65 -2.26 -55.29
N PRO A 172 43.84 -1.45 -54.22
CA PRO A 172 43.32 -0.09 -54.19
C PRO A 172 43.92 0.78 -55.31
N GLY A 173 43.11 1.62 -55.96
CA GLY A 173 43.61 2.70 -56.84
C GLY A 173 43.32 2.62 -58.35
N HIS A 174 42.27 1.92 -58.80
CA HIS A 174 41.81 2.00 -60.20
C HIS A 174 40.47 2.74 -60.31
N ILE A 175 40.39 3.73 -61.21
CA ILE A 175 39.17 4.46 -61.55
C ILE A 175 38.70 3.98 -62.94
N PRO A 176 37.55 3.29 -63.06
CA PRO A 176 36.92 3.05 -64.35
C PRO A 176 36.28 4.34 -64.88
N ALA A 177 36.44 4.61 -66.18
CA ALA A 177 35.91 5.82 -66.81
C ALA A 177 34.38 5.90 -66.75
N THR A 178 33.87 7.08 -66.42
CA THR A 178 32.45 7.43 -66.42
C THR A 178 31.78 7.20 -67.77
N ASN A 179 30.65 6.48 -67.75
CA ASN A 179 29.54 6.67 -68.68
C ASN A 179 28.22 6.38 -67.94
N THR A 180 27.91 7.24 -66.97
CA THR A 180 26.62 7.24 -66.28
C THR A 180 25.57 7.84 -67.21
N PRO A 181 24.46 7.15 -67.52
CA PRO A 181 23.28 7.81 -68.09
C PRO A 181 22.85 8.94 -67.15
N LEU A 182 22.36 10.06 -67.70
CA LEU A 182 21.78 11.14 -66.89
C LEU A 182 20.67 10.56 -66.00
N GLY A 183 20.99 10.34 -64.71
CA GLY A 183 20.04 9.88 -63.72
C GLY A 183 18.94 10.93 -63.58
N LYS A 184 17.69 10.47 -63.45
CA LYS A 184 16.60 11.35 -63.01
C LYS A 184 17.05 12.06 -61.71
N PRO A 185 16.75 13.35 -61.54
CA PRO A 185 17.02 14.02 -60.27
C PRO A 185 16.34 13.21 -59.15
N ALA A 186 17.06 12.99 -58.05
CA ALA A 186 16.53 12.23 -56.92
C ALA A 186 15.25 12.91 -56.40
N ASP A 187 14.20 12.11 -56.17
CA ASP A 187 12.92 12.63 -55.73
C ASP A 187 13.07 13.43 -54.43
N PRO A 188 12.34 14.55 -54.25
CA PRO A 188 12.53 15.40 -53.09
C PRO A 188 12.13 14.65 -51.81
N ARG A 189 13.04 14.56 -50.85
CA ARG A 189 12.77 13.93 -49.54
C ARG A 189 11.89 14.85 -48.71
N ILE A 190 10.58 14.59 -48.71
CA ILE A 190 9.60 15.30 -47.87
C ILE A 190 9.36 14.51 -46.58
N SER A 191 9.27 15.24 -45.46
CA SER A 191 8.80 14.70 -44.19
C SER A 191 7.32 15.03 -44.02
N PHE A 192 6.52 14.03 -43.68
CA PHE A 192 5.09 14.19 -43.39
C PHE A 192 4.81 13.93 -41.92
N HIS A 193 3.90 14.73 -41.35
CA HIS A 193 3.45 14.58 -39.97
C HIS A 193 1.92 14.44 -39.92
N LEU A 194 1.48 13.47 -39.11
CA LEU A 194 0.11 13.28 -38.67
C LEU A 194 0.12 13.11 -37.14
N PRO A 195 -0.83 13.69 -36.41
CA PRO A 195 -1.01 13.39 -34.99
C PRO A 195 -1.55 11.96 -34.81
N ASN A 196 -1.15 11.27 -33.76
CA ASN A 196 -1.60 9.89 -33.49
C ASN A 196 -3.12 9.83 -33.31
N ALA A 197 -3.75 8.78 -33.84
CA ALA A 197 -5.18 8.50 -33.63
C ALA A 197 -5.41 7.59 -32.42
N LYS A 198 -6.67 7.31 -32.09
CA LYS A 198 -7.07 6.30 -31.09
C LYS A 198 -8.11 5.37 -31.71
N ALA A 199 -7.97 4.07 -31.49
CA ALA A 199 -8.91 3.07 -31.98
C ALA A 199 -10.30 3.31 -31.36
N GLY A 200 -11.35 3.22 -32.18
CA GLY A 200 -12.74 3.42 -31.77
C GLY A 200 -13.14 4.86 -31.43
N GLN A 201 -12.28 5.86 -31.70
CA GLN A 201 -12.58 7.28 -31.44
C GLN A 201 -12.63 8.11 -32.72
N PRO A 202 -13.49 9.15 -32.81
CA PRO A 202 -13.46 10.11 -33.89
C PRO A 202 -12.07 10.77 -34.00
N TYR A 203 -11.54 10.79 -35.22
CA TYR A 203 -10.24 11.35 -35.56
C TYR A 203 -10.38 12.43 -36.63
N ALA A 204 -9.62 13.50 -36.46
CA ALA A 204 -9.47 14.60 -37.41
C ALA A 204 -8.02 15.11 -37.30
N GLY A 205 -7.12 14.50 -38.06
CA GLY A 205 -5.69 14.80 -38.01
C GLY A 205 -5.24 15.64 -39.21
N LYS A 206 -4.73 16.84 -38.94
CA LYS A 206 -4.14 17.68 -39.99
C LYS A 206 -2.85 17.04 -40.52
N LEU A 207 -2.80 16.84 -41.83
CA LEU A 207 -1.63 16.34 -42.54
C LEU A 207 -0.74 17.53 -42.94
N GLU A 208 0.51 17.54 -42.49
CA GLU A 208 1.50 18.54 -42.89
C GLU A 208 2.70 17.87 -43.56
N GLY A 209 3.15 18.40 -44.70
CA GLY A 209 4.37 17.97 -45.39
C GLY A 209 5.38 19.11 -45.49
N LYS A 210 6.66 18.84 -45.18
CA LYS A 210 7.75 19.83 -45.21
C LYS A 210 8.98 19.27 -45.94
N ASP A 211 9.59 20.09 -46.79
CA ASP A 211 10.87 19.77 -47.45
C ASP A 211 12.07 19.88 -46.48
N PRO A 212 13.30 19.50 -46.88
CA PRO A 212 14.47 19.55 -46.02
C PRO A 212 14.89 20.97 -45.57
N SER A 213 14.34 22.02 -46.19
CA SER A 213 14.52 23.43 -45.77
C SER A 213 13.41 23.90 -44.82
N GLY A 214 12.46 23.04 -44.47
CA GLY A 214 11.31 23.34 -43.62
C GLY A 214 10.14 23.99 -44.36
N LYS A 215 10.22 24.14 -45.69
CA LYS A 215 9.15 24.76 -46.49
C LYS A 215 8.00 23.78 -46.67
N ALA A 216 6.76 24.25 -46.46
CA ALA A 216 5.57 23.44 -46.64
C ALA A 216 5.37 23.03 -48.11
N VAL A 217 4.99 21.78 -48.35
CA VAL A 217 4.51 21.30 -49.67
C VAL A 217 2.99 21.41 -49.77
N MET A 218 2.48 21.46 -50.99
CA MET A 218 1.03 21.40 -51.24
C MET A 218 0.59 19.94 -51.31
N ILE A 219 -0.30 19.53 -50.42
CA ILE A 219 -0.92 18.20 -50.42
C ILE A 219 -2.14 18.24 -51.35
N LEU A 220 -2.30 17.19 -52.16
CA LEU A 220 -3.35 17.05 -53.16
C LEU A 220 -4.38 15.97 -52.79
N ASP A 221 -3.93 14.89 -52.16
CA ASP A 221 -4.74 13.74 -51.76
C ASP A 221 -3.99 12.94 -50.68
N ALA A 222 -4.71 12.22 -49.83
CA ALA A 222 -4.12 11.27 -48.90
C ALA A 222 -5.03 10.04 -48.72
N ARG A 223 -4.42 8.85 -48.72
CA ARG A 223 -5.12 7.57 -48.73
C ARG A 223 -4.54 6.67 -47.65
N ALA A 224 -5.25 6.60 -46.53
CA ALA A 224 -5.08 5.50 -45.59
C ALA A 224 -5.58 4.20 -46.24
N ASN A 225 -5.12 3.05 -45.74
CA ASN A 225 -5.68 1.77 -46.15
C ASN A 225 -7.19 1.69 -45.82
N THR A 226 -7.99 1.10 -46.71
CA THR A 226 -9.47 1.08 -46.60
C THR A 226 -9.99 0.43 -45.32
N ALA A 227 -9.19 -0.39 -44.64
CA ALA A 227 -9.50 -1.02 -43.36
C ALA A 227 -9.57 -0.05 -42.17
N THR A 228 -9.08 1.20 -42.29
CA THR A 228 -9.12 2.17 -41.18
C THR A 228 -10.34 3.08 -41.16
N GLY A 229 -11.22 3.06 -42.16
CA GLY A 229 -12.40 3.94 -42.15
C GLY A 229 -12.05 5.45 -42.09
N LEU A 230 -10.87 5.82 -42.57
CA LEU A 230 -10.37 7.18 -42.66
C LEU A 230 -10.51 7.70 -44.10
N SER A 231 -10.86 8.99 -44.24
CA SER A 231 -11.02 9.71 -45.51
C SER A 231 -10.32 11.06 -45.45
N PHE A 232 -9.73 11.50 -46.55
CA PHE A 232 -9.03 12.78 -46.62
C PHE A 232 -9.96 13.91 -47.07
N ASP A 233 -9.97 14.98 -46.29
CA ASP A 233 -10.64 16.25 -46.57
C ASP A 233 -9.62 17.23 -47.17
N ALA A 234 -9.68 17.40 -48.49
CA ALA A 234 -8.80 18.28 -49.23
C ALA A 234 -9.04 19.78 -48.99
N GLN A 235 -10.16 20.18 -48.35
CA GLN A 235 -10.40 21.59 -48.00
C GLN A 235 -9.66 21.99 -46.71
N SER A 236 -9.65 21.11 -45.70
CA SER A 236 -8.93 21.35 -44.44
C SER A 236 -7.53 20.74 -44.39
N CYS A 237 -7.15 19.91 -45.38
CA CYS A 237 -5.97 19.03 -45.34
C CYS A 237 -5.96 18.12 -44.10
N GLU A 238 -7.12 17.54 -43.76
CA GLU A 238 -7.26 16.64 -42.61
C GLU A 238 -7.63 15.22 -43.04
N LEU A 239 -7.06 14.23 -42.37
CA LEU A 239 -7.52 12.84 -42.43
C LEU A 239 -8.58 12.66 -41.33
N ARG A 240 -9.83 12.39 -41.72
CA ARG A 240 -11.01 12.30 -40.85
C ARG A 240 -11.58 10.88 -40.80
N GLY A 241 -12.16 10.46 -39.69
CA GLY A 241 -12.91 9.19 -39.61
C GLY A 241 -12.90 8.58 -38.21
N MET A 242 -13.02 7.26 -38.12
CA MET A 242 -12.95 6.52 -36.84
C MET A 242 -12.19 5.20 -37.06
N PRO A 243 -10.89 5.13 -36.73
CA PRO A 243 -10.09 3.94 -36.99
C PRO A 243 -10.49 2.80 -36.05
N ALA A 244 -10.85 1.65 -36.63
CA ALA A 244 -11.30 0.49 -35.88
C ALA A 244 -10.16 -0.38 -35.33
N VAL A 245 -8.97 -0.32 -35.95
CA VAL A 245 -7.83 -1.19 -35.66
C VAL A 245 -6.64 -0.35 -35.19
N ALA A 246 -6.01 -0.80 -34.10
CA ALA A 246 -4.81 -0.19 -33.55
C ALA A 246 -3.53 -0.61 -34.29
N GLY A 247 -2.48 0.22 -34.16
CA GLY A 247 -1.16 -0.01 -34.76
C GLY A 247 -0.83 0.97 -35.89
N ASP A 248 0.18 0.60 -36.68
CA ASP A 248 0.75 1.43 -37.75
C ASP A 248 -0.14 1.40 -39.01
N CYS A 249 -0.78 2.52 -39.32
CA CYS A 249 -1.48 2.73 -40.58
C CYS A 249 -0.58 3.45 -41.59
N LYS A 250 -0.30 2.80 -42.72
CA LYS A 250 0.30 3.48 -43.88
C LYS A 250 -0.72 4.43 -44.53
N VAL A 251 -0.28 5.65 -44.79
CA VAL A 251 -1.01 6.68 -45.55
C VAL A 251 -0.18 7.05 -46.77
N GLU A 252 -0.72 6.80 -47.96
CA GLU A 252 -0.15 7.29 -49.22
C GLU A 252 -0.55 8.76 -49.40
N VAL A 253 0.42 9.66 -49.57
CA VAL A 253 0.21 11.10 -49.74
C VAL A 253 0.62 11.51 -51.14
N ARG A 254 -0.29 12.16 -51.88
CA ARG A 254 0.01 12.83 -53.16
C ARG A 254 0.21 14.32 -52.91
N TRP A 255 1.28 14.89 -53.44
CA TRP A 255 1.71 16.25 -53.13
C TRP A 255 2.49 16.88 -54.30
N THR A 256 2.67 18.21 -54.25
CA THR A 256 3.46 18.96 -55.24
C THR A 256 4.30 20.07 -54.62
N LEU A 257 5.46 20.32 -55.21
CA LEU A 257 6.33 21.45 -54.90
C LEU A 257 6.14 22.54 -55.97
N GLY A 258 5.39 23.59 -55.64
CA GLY A 258 5.17 24.73 -56.55
C GLY A 258 4.16 24.50 -57.67
N GLY A 259 3.44 23.36 -57.70
CA GLY A 259 2.34 23.09 -58.62
C GLY A 259 2.74 22.49 -59.98
N SER A 260 4.04 22.27 -60.23
CA SER A 260 4.55 21.83 -61.54
C SER A 260 4.61 20.32 -61.73
N THR A 261 4.86 19.58 -60.65
CA THR A 261 5.10 18.13 -60.65
C THR A 261 4.39 17.50 -59.47
N GLU A 262 3.62 16.44 -59.72
CA GLU A 262 3.03 15.61 -58.67
C GLU A 262 4.00 14.50 -58.24
N TYR A 263 4.03 14.23 -56.93
CA TYR A 263 4.80 13.18 -56.30
C TYR A 263 3.90 12.38 -55.36
N THR A 264 4.25 11.12 -55.14
CA THR A 264 3.60 10.24 -54.15
C THR A 264 4.63 9.80 -53.12
N SER A 265 4.24 9.76 -51.84
CA SER A 265 5.11 9.31 -50.74
C SER A 265 4.28 8.65 -49.64
N GLU A 266 4.86 7.70 -48.91
CA GLU A 266 4.19 7.10 -47.75
C GLU A 266 4.55 7.88 -46.47
N CYS A 267 3.57 8.00 -45.57
CA CYS A 267 3.79 8.33 -44.16
C CYS A 267 3.04 7.34 -43.25
N CYS A 268 3.36 7.33 -41.95
CA CYS A 268 2.71 6.46 -40.97
C CYS A 268 1.82 7.28 -40.03
N LEU A 269 0.58 6.82 -39.86
CA LEU A 269 -0.32 7.22 -38.78
C LEU A 269 -0.30 6.14 -37.70
N PHE A 270 0.12 6.49 -36.49
CA PHE A 270 0.01 5.59 -35.34
C PHE A 270 -1.40 5.65 -34.76
N VAL A 271 -2.12 4.53 -34.75
CA VAL A 271 -3.42 4.40 -34.09
C VAL A 271 -3.20 3.73 -32.72
N ASN A 272 -3.28 4.50 -31.63
CA ASN A 272 -3.18 3.94 -30.29
C ASN A 272 -4.36 2.96 -30.02
N PRO A 273 -4.13 1.79 -29.40
CA PRO A 273 -5.22 0.93 -28.93
C PRO A 273 -6.04 1.62 -27.84
N ASP A 274 -7.26 1.13 -27.61
CA ASP A 274 -7.97 1.42 -26.36
C ASP A 274 -7.18 0.78 -25.21
N PRO A 275 -6.70 1.53 -24.20
CA PRO A 275 -6.03 0.96 -23.03
C PRO A 275 -6.81 -0.17 -22.37
N ARG A 276 -8.16 -0.16 -22.44
CA ARG A 276 -9.01 -1.24 -21.92
C ARG A 276 -8.83 -2.57 -22.66
N SER A 277 -8.61 -2.53 -23.98
CA SER A 277 -8.40 -3.73 -24.81
C SER A 277 -7.06 -4.43 -24.59
N LEU A 278 -6.13 -3.80 -23.87
CA LEU A 278 -4.84 -4.39 -23.50
C LEU A 278 -4.94 -5.29 -22.25
N TRP A 279 -5.98 -5.10 -21.44
CA TRP A 279 -6.23 -5.92 -20.26
C TRP A 279 -6.77 -7.29 -20.66
N LYS A 280 -6.26 -8.33 -20.01
CA LYS A 280 -6.67 -9.71 -20.19
C LYS A 280 -7.34 -10.19 -18.92
N GLN A 281 -8.27 -11.13 -19.05
CA GLN A 281 -8.86 -11.82 -17.91
C GLN A 281 -8.38 -13.27 -17.97
N ILE A 282 -7.29 -13.54 -17.24
CA ILE A 282 -6.69 -14.86 -17.10
C ILE A 282 -7.08 -15.37 -15.72
N ASP A 283 -7.71 -16.54 -15.65
CA ASP A 283 -7.98 -17.19 -14.36
C ASP A 283 -6.72 -17.81 -13.77
N PRO A 284 -6.57 -17.79 -12.44
CA PRO A 284 -5.40 -18.32 -11.79
C PRO A 284 -5.45 -19.86 -11.71
N PRO A 285 -4.33 -20.55 -11.43
CA PRO A 285 -4.27 -22.01 -11.36
C PRO A 285 -5.25 -22.58 -10.33
N ALA A 286 -6.18 -23.44 -10.76
CA ALA A 286 -7.20 -24.02 -9.88
C ALA A 286 -6.65 -25.06 -8.88
N ASP A 287 -5.41 -25.50 -9.07
CA ASP A 287 -4.66 -26.47 -8.27
C ASP A 287 -3.58 -25.84 -7.37
N ASP A 288 -3.55 -24.51 -7.26
CA ASP A 288 -2.66 -23.78 -6.33
C ASP A 288 -2.98 -24.16 -4.86
N PRO A 289 -1.97 -24.50 -4.03
CA PRO A 289 -2.18 -24.80 -2.61
C PRO A 289 -2.89 -23.69 -1.81
N TYR A 290 -2.74 -22.45 -2.25
CA TYR A 290 -3.39 -21.25 -1.71
C TYR A 290 -4.44 -20.68 -2.66
N PHE A 291 -5.21 -21.56 -3.33
CA PHE A 291 -6.35 -21.17 -4.14
C PHE A 291 -7.31 -20.25 -3.36
N LYS A 292 -7.60 -19.09 -3.95
CA LYS A 292 -8.56 -18.10 -3.44
C LYS A 292 -9.52 -17.71 -4.58
N PRO A 293 -10.85 -17.66 -4.36
CA PRO A 293 -11.78 -17.17 -5.38
C PRO A 293 -11.48 -15.74 -5.82
N ASN A 294 -11.68 -15.42 -7.10
CA ASN A 294 -11.48 -14.07 -7.66
C ASN A 294 -12.36 -12.98 -7.00
N ILE A 295 -13.47 -13.38 -6.38
CA ILE A 295 -14.48 -12.53 -5.76
C ILE A 295 -14.95 -13.11 -4.44
N ASP A 296 -15.35 -12.25 -3.51
CA ASP A 296 -16.04 -12.64 -2.27
C ASP A 296 -16.98 -11.51 -1.84
N ALA A 297 -18.11 -11.85 -1.22
CA ALA A 297 -19.08 -10.88 -0.71
C ALA A 297 -19.92 -11.48 0.42
N THR A 298 -20.23 -10.68 1.45
CA THR A 298 -21.02 -11.07 2.61
C THR A 298 -21.97 -9.95 3.01
N LEU A 299 -23.21 -10.32 3.34
CA LEU A 299 -24.21 -9.44 3.95
C LEU A 299 -24.62 -9.99 5.33
N ILE A 300 -24.59 -9.14 6.34
CA ILE A 300 -25.22 -9.34 7.64
C ILE A 300 -26.33 -8.30 7.77
N ALA A 301 -27.56 -8.73 8.02
CA ALA A 301 -28.71 -7.84 8.21
C ALA A 301 -29.18 -7.90 9.67
N GLY A 302 -29.15 -6.75 10.36
CA GLY A 302 -29.75 -6.55 11.67
C GLY A 302 -31.18 -6.05 11.59
N LEU A 303 -31.71 -5.57 12.72
CA LEU A 303 -33.04 -4.95 12.82
C LEU A 303 -33.06 -3.52 12.29
N ASP A 304 -32.04 -2.73 12.64
CA ASP A 304 -31.91 -1.29 12.34
C ASP A 304 -30.63 -0.94 11.56
N PHE A 305 -29.79 -1.95 11.27
CA PHE A 305 -28.51 -1.79 10.57
C PHE A 305 -28.28 -2.92 9.56
N LYS A 306 -27.33 -2.71 8.64
CA LYS A 306 -26.73 -3.73 7.79
C LYS A 306 -25.21 -3.63 7.82
N ILE A 307 -24.53 -4.74 7.55
CA ILE A 307 -23.10 -4.79 7.26
C ILE A 307 -22.93 -5.53 5.94
N ALA A 308 -22.28 -4.89 4.97
CA ALA A 308 -21.92 -5.52 3.70
C ALA A 308 -20.42 -5.39 3.50
N ALA A 309 -19.77 -6.49 3.13
CA ALA A 309 -18.39 -6.51 2.68
C ALA A 309 -18.30 -7.18 1.32
N ALA A 310 -17.40 -6.68 0.49
CA ALA A 310 -17.13 -7.21 -0.84
C ALA A 310 -15.66 -7.05 -1.17
N SER A 311 -15.10 -8.03 -1.89
CA SER A 311 -13.69 -8.07 -2.30
C SER A 311 -13.56 -8.62 -3.70
N ARG A 312 -12.78 -7.95 -4.55
CA ARG A 312 -12.65 -8.27 -5.98
C ARG A 312 -11.19 -8.24 -6.43
N ARG A 313 -10.80 -9.23 -7.22
CA ARG A 313 -9.52 -9.27 -7.94
C ARG A 313 -9.35 -8.06 -8.88
N GLY A 314 -8.18 -7.45 -8.80
CA GLY A 314 -7.73 -6.33 -9.59
C GLY A 314 -7.34 -6.71 -11.02
N ARG A 315 -7.27 -5.69 -11.88
CA ARG A 315 -6.90 -5.88 -13.29
C ARG A 315 -5.44 -6.25 -13.47
N SER A 316 -4.55 -5.77 -12.60
CA SER A 316 -3.15 -6.22 -12.52
C SER A 316 -3.08 -7.74 -12.43
N HIS A 317 -3.84 -8.31 -11.49
CA HIS A 317 -3.89 -9.73 -11.22
C HIS A 317 -4.64 -10.53 -12.30
N GLU A 318 -5.76 -10.02 -12.82
CA GLU A 318 -6.44 -10.58 -13.99
C GLU A 318 -5.50 -10.67 -15.22
N HIS A 319 -4.62 -9.69 -15.45
CA HIS A 319 -3.74 -9.67 -16.63
C HIS A 319 -2.65 -10.73 -16.61
N VAL A 320 -2.09 -11.01 -15.42
CA VAL A 320 -0.99 -11.97 -15.24
C VAL A 320 -1.46 -13.37 -14.83
N GLY A 321 -2.75 -13.54 -14.52
CA GLY A 321 -3.30 -14.80 -14.01
C GLY A 321 -2.90 -15.09 -12.56
N SER A 322 -2.64 -14.05 -11.76
CA SER A 322 -2.51 -14.19 -10.30
C SER A 322 -3.88 -14.07 -9.63
N PHE A 323 -3.91 -14.28 -8.32
CA PHE A 323 -5.12 -14.28 -7.51
C PHE A 323 -5.43 -12.89 -6.99
N ARG A 324 -6.57 -12.78 -6.30
CA ARG A 324 -6.81 -11.70 -5.34
C ARG A 324 -5.97 -11.95 -4.09
N ASP A 325 -5.17 -10.97 -3.70
CA ASP A 325 -4.37 -10.95 -2.49
C ASP A 325 -5.11 -10.25 -1.32
N ASP A 326 -6.09 -9.38 -1.61
CA ASP A 326 -7.06 -8.80 -0.64
C ASP A 326 -7.93 -9.83 0.16
N ASP A 327 -8.31 -9.48 1.39
CA ASP A 327 -9.32 -10.19 2.21
C ASP A 327 -10.10 -9.30 3.20
N PHE A 328 -11.19 -9.84 3.78
CA PHE A 328 -12.00 -9.17 4.82
C PHE A 328 -12.53 -10.13 5.90
N PHE A 329 -12.96 -9.55 7.02
CA PHE A 329 -13.75 -10.24 8.03
C PHE A 329 -14.89 -9.34 8.50
N VAL A 330 -16.13 -9.85 8.52
CA VAL A 330 -17.28 -9.17 9.11
C VAL A 330 -18.03 -10.09 10.06
N HIS A 331 -18.43 -9.56 11.21
CA HIS A 331 -19.18 -10.28 12.23
C HIS A 331 -20.14 -9.34 12.96
N HIS A 332 -21.25 -9.89 13.44
CA HIS A 332 -22.14 -9.25 14.40
C HIS A 332 -22.65 -10.29 15.39
N ASP A 333 -22.53 -9.99 16.68
CA ASP A 333 -23.16 -10.77 17.73
C ASP A 333 -24.42 -10.06 18.24
N SER A 334 -25.57 -10.66 17.96
CA SER A 334 -26.87 -10.13 18.36
C SER A 334 -27.13 -10.16 19.87
N SER A 335 -26.31 -10.89 20.65
CA SER A 335 -26.46 -10.98 22.10
C SER A 335 -25.78 -9.84 22.85
N SER A 336 -24.59 -9.41 22.41
CA SER A 336 -23.84 -8.28 22.96
C SER A 336 -24.03 -6.96 22.19
N GLY A 337 -24.59 -7.02 20.97
CA GLY A 337 -24.78 -5.87 20.07
C GLY A 337 -23.50 -5.38 19.38
N TRP A 338 -22.36 -6.04 19.60
CA TRP A 338 -21.09 -5.67 18.99
C TRP A 338 -20.96 -6.21 17.56
N SER A 339 -20.36 -5.39 16.71
CA SER A 339 -19.99 -5.72 15.34
C SER A 339 -18.49 -5.59 15.14
N VAL A 340 -17.92 -6.42 14.27
CA VAL A 340 -16.50 -6.37 13.87
C VAL A 340 -16.45 -6.24 12.36
N LEU A 341 -15.73 -5.25 11.86
CA LEU A 341 -15.40 -5.07 10.45
C LEU A 341 -13.89 -5.03 10.31
N MET A 342 -13.33 -5.77 9.36
CA MET A 342 -11.91 -5.74 9.04
C MET A 342 -11.68 -5.88 7.54
N VAL A 343 -10.66 -5.21 7.02
CA VAL A 343 -10.13 -5.40 5.66
C VAL A 343 -8.61 -5.49 5.72
N ALA A 344 -8.02 -6.25 4.80
CA ALA A 344 -6.58 -6.41 4.69
C ALA A 344 -6.19 -6.54 3.21
N ASP A 345 -5.26 -5.70 2.78
CA ASP A 345 -4.53 -5.85 1.52
C ASP A 345 -3.33 -6.78 1.73
N GLY A 346 -3.09 -7.68 0.78
CA GLY A 346 -1.92 -8.54 0.74
C GLY A 346 -0.87 -7.96 -0.20
N ALA A 347 0.29 -7.57 0.34
CA ALA A 347 1.35 -6.90 -0.40
C ALA A 347 1.73 -7.60 -1.71
N GLY A 348 1.47 -6.98 -2.87
CA GLY A 348 1.78 -7.54 -4.19
C GLY A 348 3.28 -7.83 -4.49
N SER A 349 4.17 -7.51 -3.54
CA SER A 349 5.59 -7.90 -3.58
C SER A 349 5.90 -9.24 -2.88
N ALA A 350 4.93 -9.83 -2.17
CA ALA A 350 5.07 -11.01 -1.34
C ALA A 350 4.22 -12.16 -1.93
N LYS A 351 4.82 -13.34 -2.21
CA LYS A 351 4.19 -14.35 -3.09
C LYS A 351 2.96 -15.05 -2.50
N SER A 352 2.82 -15.05 -1.18
CA SER A 352 1.76 -15.69 -0.40
C SER A 352 0.94 -14.66 0.39
N SER A 353 1.05 -13.38 0.02
CA SER A 353 0.27 -12.23 0.52
C SER A 353 -1.22 -12.55 0.71
N ARG A 354 -1.88 -13.17 -0.29
CA ARG A 354 -3.29 -13.60 -0.22
C ARG A 354 -3.66 -14.49 0.94
N TRP A 355 -2.70 -15.26 1.41
CA TRP A 355 -2.88 -16.17 2.53
C TRP A 355 -2.49 -15.47 3.83
N GLY A 356 -1.55 -14.52 3.78
CA GLY A 356 -1.27 -13.58 4.84
C GLY A 356 -2.50 -12.76 5.26
N SER A 357 -3.11 -12.05 4.31
CA SER A 357 -4.34 -11.25 4.53
C SER A 357 -5.47 -12.10 5.12
N LYS A 358 -5.72 -13.26 4.51
CA LYS A 358 -6.70 -14.26 4.95
C LYS A 358 -6.47 -14.72 6.39
N LEU A 359 -5.24 -15.09 6.73
CA LEU A 359 -4.87 -15.52 8.09
C LEU A 359 -4.98 -14.35 9.08
N ALA A 360 -4.60 -13.14 8.69
CA ALA A 360 -4.66 -11.95 9.54
C ALA A 360 -6.11 -11.60 9.92
N VAL A 361 -7.00 -11.41 8.93
CA VAL A 361 -8.41 -11.07 9.19
C VAL A 361 -9.14 -12.19 9.93
N ALA A 362 -8.83 -13.45 9.63
CA ALA A 362 -9.43 -14.59 10.34
C ALA A 362 -8.96 -14.70 11.80
N ALA A 363 -7.66 -14.62 12.07
CA ALA A 363 -7.13 -14.78 13.42
C ALA A 363 -7.52 -13.60 14.33
N ALA A 364 -7.31 -12.37 13.86
CA ALA A 364 -7.66 -11.16 14.61
C ALA A 364 -9.19 -10.99 14.74
N GLY A 365 -9.94 -11.20 13.66
CA GLY A 365 -11.40 -11.04 13.63
C GLY A 365 -12.13 -12.00 14.55
N ASN A 366 -11.79 -13.29 14.53
CA ASN A 366 -12.36 -14.29 15.44
C ASN A 366 -12.02 -13.98 16.91
N HIS A 367 -10.81 -13.49 17.20
CA HIS A 367 -10.41 -13.12 18.56
C HIS A 367 -11.21 -11.92 19.09
N ILE A 368 -11.30 -10.85 18.28
CA ILE A 368 -12.06 -9.64 18.63
C ILE A 368 -13.54 -9.98 18.82
N ALA A 369 -14.15 -10.72 17.89
CA ALA A 369 -15.53 -11.18 18.00
C ALA A 369 -15.77 -11.98 19.28
N SER A 370 -14.91 -12.97 19.58
CA SER A 370 -15.02 -13.81 20.79
C SER A 370 -14.93 -13.01 22.08
N LYS A 371 -14.03 -12.02 22.17
CA LYS A 371 -13.90 -11.15 23.36
C LYS A 371 -15.12 -10.23 23.53
N LEU A 372 -15.64 -9.69 22.43
CA LEU A 372 -16.82 -8.79 22.43
C LEU A 372 -18.13 -9.54 22.71
N SER A 373 -18.26 -10.82 22.35
CA SER A 373 -19.38 -11.67 22.78
C SER A 373 -19.27 -12.13 24.25
N GLY A 374 -18.16 -11.85 24.92
CA GLY A 374 -17.87 -12.30 26.27
C GLY A 374 -17.94 -11.20 27.34
N ALA A 375 -17.34 -11.49 28.49
CA ALA A 375 -17.31 -10.58 29.64
C ALA A 375 -16.68 -9.20 29.32
N PHE A 376 -15.67 -9.16 28.44
CA PHE A 376 -15.05 -7.91 27.98
C PHE A 376 -16.07 -7.03 27.24
N GLY A 377 -16.85 -7.59 26.30
CA GLY A 377 -17.87 -6.82 25.60
C GLY A 377 -18.96 -6.31 26.53
N ALA A 378 -19.39 -7.11 27.51
CA ALA A 378 -20.34 -6.67 28.53
C ALA A 378 -19.80 -5.52 29.40
N GLU A 379 -18.53 -5.58 29.80
CA GLU A 379 -17.84 -4.49 30.52
C GLU A 379 -17.76 -3.22 29.67
N MET A 380 -17.42 -3.34 28.39
CA MET A 380 -17.35 -2.20 27.47
C MET A 380 -18.74 -1.59 27.20
N THR A 381 -19.80 -2.40 27.05
CA THR A 381 -21.19 -1.92 26.96
C THR A 381 -21.58 -1.14 28.23
N GLN A 382 -21.21 -1.64 29.41
CA GLN A 382 -21.47 -0.96 30.68
C GLN A 382 -20.70 0.37 30.79
N ALA A 383 -19.44 0.42 30.34
CA ALA A 383 -18.65 1.65 30.27
C ALA A 383 -19.27 2.68 29.30
N LEU A 384 -19.83 2.21 28.18
CA LEU A 384 -20.48 3.07 27.18
C LEU A 384 -21.78 3.71 27.70
N ALA A 385 -22.53 3.03 28.55
CA ALA A 385 -23.69 3.63 29.23
C ALA A 385 -23.32 4.85 30.11
N GLY A 386 -22.07 4.93 30.59
CA GLY A 386 -21.54 6.07 31.35
C GLY A 386 -20.98 7.22 30.48
N TRP A 387 -20.80 7.01 29.17
CA TRP A 387 -20.04 7.92 28.28
C TRP A 387 -20.63 9.33 28.19
N SER A 388 -21.95 9.46 28.26
CA SER A 388 -22.65 10.76 28.22
C SER A 388 -22.45 11.61 29.50
N THR A 389 -21.98 11.00 30.60
CA THR A 389 -21.78 11.68 31.88
C THR A 389 -20.38 12.26 32.01
N ASP A 390 -19.35 11.50 31.63
CA ASP A 390 -17.97 11.98 31.50
C ASP A 390 -17.27 11.28 30.33
N MET A 391 -17.32 11.92 29.16
CA MET A 391 -16.68 11.44 27.94
C MET A 391 -15.16 11.25 28.10
N THR A 392 -14.50 12.08 28.91
CA THR A 392 -13.04 12.04 29.06
C THR A 392 -12.63 10.85 29.92
N ALA A 393 -13.34 10.62 31.04
CA ALA A 393 -13.13 9.46 31.87
C ALA A 393 -13.50 8.16 31.15
N ALA A 394 -14.65 8.11 30.45
CA ALA A 394 -15.08 6.93 29.71
C ALA A 394 -14.12 6.58 28.57
N SER A 395 -13.73 7.55 27.75
CA SER A 395 -12.74 7.33 26.68
C SER A 395 -11.40 6.84 27.22
N LYS A 396 -10.90 7.42 28.32
CA LYS A 396 -9.67 6.98 28.98
C LYS A 396 -9.78 5.57 29.58
N ALA A 397 -10.92 5.25 30.19
CA ALA A 397 -11.19 3.93 30.77
C ALA A 397 -11.26 2.83 29.71
N MET A 398 -11.82 3.13 28.53
CA MET A 398 -11.95 2.18 27.42
C MET A 398 -10.70 2.07 26.54
N HIS A 399 -9.84 3.10 26.51
CA HIS A 399 -8.62 3.10 25.69
C HIS A 399 -7.67 1.95 26.02
N THR A 400 -7.36 1.71 27.30
CA THR A 400 -6.44 0.62 27.68
C THR A 400 -7.01 -0.78 27.38
N PRO A 401 -8.28 -1.11 27.71
CA PRO A 401 -8.93 -2.34 27.29
C PRO A 401 -8.88 -2.57 25.77
N PHE A 402 -9.25 -1.58 24.95
CA PHE A 402 -9.21 -1.73 23.48
C PHE A 402 -7.78 -1.81 22.93
N TYR A 403 -6.83 -1.07 23.50
CA TYR A 403 -5.41 -1.18 23.16
C TYR A 403 -4.91 -2.62 23.35
N LEU A 404 -5.20 -3.23 24.50
CA LEU A 404 -4.80 -4.61 24.79
C LEU A 404 -5.52 -5.61 23.87
N LEU A 405 -6.80 -5.38 23.57
CA LEU A 405 -7.56 -6.23 22.63
C LEU A 405 -6.94 -6.22 21.23
N PHE A 406 -6.66 -5.04 20.66
CA PHE A 406 -6.05 -4.94 19.34
C PHE A 406 -4.59 -5.40 19.32
N GLN A 407 -3.84 -5.21 20.40
CA GLN A 407 -2.48 -5.75 20.53
C GLN A 407 -2.48 -7.29 20.55
N GLU A 408 -3.39 -7.91 21.31
CA GLU A 408 -3.55 -9.38 21.37
C GLU A 408 -4.04 -9.93 20.01
N ALA A 409 -5.01 -9.27 19.37
CA ALA A 409 -5.52 -9.66 18.05
C ALA A 409 -4.45 -9.56 16.95
N SER A 410 -3.71 -8.45 16.91
CA SER A 410 -2.60 -8.24 15.95
C SER A 410 -1.48 -9.25 16.18
N LYS A 411 -1.18 -9.58 17.44
CA LYS A 411 -0.22 -10.63 17.79
C LYS A 411 -0.67 -11.99 17.26
N LEU A 412 -1.92 -12.38 17.45
CA LEU A 412 -2.45 -13.66 16.96
C LEU A 412 -2.42 -13.76 15.43
N ALA A 413 -2.68 -12.66 14.73
CA ALA A 413 -2.53 -12.58 13.27
C ALA A 413 -1.07 -12.81 12.82
N VAL A 414 -0.11 -12.12 13.45
CA VAL A 414 1.33 -12.34 13.17
C VAL A 414 1.76 -13.78 13.51
N GLU A 415 1.37 -14.30 14.68
CA GLU A 415 1.69 -15.69 15.07
C GLU A 415 1.09 -16.71 14.11
N SER A 416 -0.12 -16.47 13.57
CA SER A 416 -0.75 -17.33 12.56
C SER A 416 0.03 -17.31 11.23
N ILE A 417 0.50 -16.14 10.81
CA ILE A 417 1.33 -15.98 9.61
C ILE A 417 2.70 -16.66 9.79
N GLU A 418 3.38 -16.43 10.92
CA GLU A 418 4.68 -17.04 11.22
C GLU A 418 4.59 -18.58 11.32
N GLN A 419 3.47 -19.11 11.83
CA GLN A 419 3.21 -20.55 11.86
C GLN A 419 3.06 -21.14 10.45
N GLU A 420 2.24 -20.53 9.57
CA GLU A 420 2.07 -21.02 8.20
C GLU A 420 3.37 -20.90 7.38
N ALA A 421 4.06 -19.76 7.49
CA ALA A 421 5.35 -19.55 6.83
C ALA A 421 6.38 -20.62 7.24
N LYS A 422 6.42 -20.98 8.53
CA LYS A 422 7.25 -22.05 9.06
C LYS A 422 6.83 -23.44 8.56
N LEU A 423 5.53 -23.71 8.39
CA LEU A 423 5.04 -24.98 7.83
C LEU A 423 5.45 -25.15 6.36
N GLN A 424 5.41 -24.08 5.57
CA GLN A 424 5.88 -24.10 4.17
C GLN A 424 7.41 -23.97 4.01
N GLY A 425 8.15 -23.66 5.09
CA GLY A 425 9.59 -23.45 5.05
C GLY A 425 10.04 -22.18 4.32
N VAL A 426 9.21 -21.12 4.32
CA VAL A 426 9.49 -19.83 3.68
C VAL A 426 9.52 -18.68 4.71
N PRO A 427 10.12 -17.52 4.40
CA PRO A 427 10.12 -16.37 5.32
C PRO A 427 8.71 -15.78 5.55
N PRO A 428 8.35 -15.34 6.78
CA PRO A 428 7.05 -14.72 7.07
C PRO A 428 6.71 -13.50 6.18
N LYS A 429 7.72 -12.75 5.73
CA LYS A 429 7.55 -11.62 4.81
C LYS A 429 6.96 -11.99 3.43
N GLU A 430 6.94 -13.28 3.05
CA GLU A 430 6.23 -13.74 1.84
C GLU A 430 4.70 -13.72 2.03
N TYR A 431 4.20 -13.45 3.24
CA TYR A 431 2.79 -13.30 3.62
C TYR A 431 2.48 -11.87 4.12
N ALA A 432 3.26 -10.86 3.72
CA ALA A 432 3.07 -9.49 4.17
C ALA A 432 1.67 -8.97 3.81
N THR A 433 1.02 -8.28 4.76
CA THR A 433 -0.37 -7.80 4.64
C THR A 433 -0.61 -6.58 5.53
N THR A 434 -1.52 -5.70 5.14
CA THR A 434 -2.05 -4.62 6.00
C THR A 434 -3.13 -5.18 6.94
N LEU A 435 -3.59 -4.38 7.91
CA LEU A 435 -4.74 -4.73 8.73
C LEU A 435 -5.49 -3.49 9.22
N LEU A 436 -6.69 -3.28 8.70
CA LEU A 436 -7.62 -2.25 9.14
C LEU A 436 -8.79 -2.91 9.86
N ALA A 437 -9.13 -2.41 11.05
CA ALA A 437 -10.13 -3.04 11.92
C ALA A 437 -11.02 -2.02 12.62
N ALA A 438 -12.28 -2.37 12.83
CA ALA A 438 -13.24 -1.62 13.63
C ALA A 438 -14.10 -2.57 14.48
N ALA A 439 -14.12 -2.34 15.79
CA ALA A 439 -15.15 -2.84 16.70
C ALA A 439 -16.20 -1.73 16.90
N VAL A 440 -17.47 -2.05 16.62
CA VAL A 440 -18.57 -1.07 16.56
C VAL A 440 -19.71 -1.52 17.46
N GLN A 441 -20.26 -0.59 18.26
CA GLN A 441 -21.51 -0.79 19.01
C GLN A 441 -22.48 0.34 18.72
N ARG A 442 -23.73 0.00 18.41
CA ARG A 442 -24.86 0.94 18.28
C ARG A 442 -25.64 1.00 19.59
N ASP A 443 -25.97 2.21 20.03
CA ASP A 443 -26.71 2.53 21.25
C ASP A 443 -27.73 3.65 20.94
N GLY A 444 -28.90 3.23 20.44
CA GLY A 444 -29.91 4.14 19.91
C GLY A 444 -29.40 4.89 18.68
N ASN A 445 -29.32 6.22 18.76
CA ASN A 445 -28.77 7.06 17.70
C ASN A 445 -27.23 7.18 17.76
N ASP A 446 -26.62 6.78 18.88
CA ASP A 446 -25.17 6.83 19.02
C ASP A 446 -24.53 5.57 18.43
N THR A 447 -23.40 5.74 17.76
CA THR A 447 -22.53 4.64 17.38
C THR A 447 -21.14 4.88 17.96
N PHE A 448 -20.67 3.93 18.75
CA PHE A 448 -19.29 3.86 19.24
C PHE A 448 -18.43 3.04 18.28
N LEU A 449 -17.19 3.51 18.09
CA LEU A 449 -16.16 2.86 17.31
C LEU A 449 -14.87 2.78 18.14
N ALA A 450 -14.24 1.62 18.11
CA ALA A 450 -12.84 1.42 18.42
C ALA A 450 -12.14 0.88 17.16
N THR A 451 -11.16 1.58 16.62
CA THR A 451 -10.51 1.21 15.36
C THR A 451 -9.02 1.01 15.50
N PHE A 452 -8.45 0.10 14.72
CA PHE A 452 -7.01 -0.12 14.60
C PHE A 452 -6.60 -0.01 13.13
N TRP A 453 -5.52 0.73 12.88
CA TRP A 453 -5.06 1.05 11.53
C TRP A 453 -3.58 0.66 11.34
N MET A 454 -3.33 -0.22 10.37
CA MET A 454 -1.99 -0.59 9.92
C MET A 454 -2.01 -0.77 8.40
N GLY A 455 -1.33 0.12 7.69
CA GLY A 455 -1.37 0.23 6.22
C GLY A 455 -1.97 1.53 5.71
N ASP A 456 -2.26 1.55 4.41
CA ASP A 456 -2.53 2.70 3.54
C ASP A 456 -3.96 2.75 2.96
N GLY A 457 -4.75 1.70 3.15
CA GLY A 457 -6.22 1.79 3.02
C GLY A 457 -6.85 2.78 4.01
N ALA A 458 -8.18 2.89 4.04
CA ALA A 458 -8.88 3.91 4.83
C ALA A 458 -9.98 3.37 5.76
N ILE A 459 -10.10 3.98 6.95
CA ILE A 459 -11.23 3.82 7.88
C ILE A 459 -11.89 5.17 8.14
N ALA A 460 -13.20 5.29 7.92
CA ALA A 460 -13.95 6.51 8.18
C ALA A 460 -15.27 6.26 8.91
N ALA A 461 -15.56 7.15 9.86
CA ALA A 461 -16.85 7.35 10.46
C ALA A 461 -17.54 8.49 9.68
N TYR A 462 -18.40 8.14 8.74
CA TYR A 462 -19.08 9.07 7.82
C TYR A 462 -20.47 9.45 8.37
N GLY A 463 -20.65 10.74 8.66
CA GLY A 463 -21.89 11.33 9.14
C GLY A 463 -22.79 11.83 8.00
N PRO A 464 -23.59 12.88 8.23
CA PRO A 464 -24.29 13.56 7.14
C PRO A 464 -23.27 14.20 6.19
N ARG A 465 -23.72 14.60 4.99
CA ARG A 465 -22.85 15.20 3.96
C ARG A 465 -21.89 16.25 4.52
N SER A 466 -20.66 16.20 4.02
CA SER A 466 -19.51 17.01 4.42
C SER A 466 -19.03 16.80 5.86
N LYS A 467 -19.53 15.78 6.59
CA LYS A 467 -19.07 15.41 7.93
C LYS A 467 -18.43 14.02 7.93
N VAL A 468 -17.12 13.98 7.70
CA VAL A 468 -16.32 12.75 7.83
C VAL A 468 -15.36 12.86 9.02
N ARG A 469 -15.05 11.71 9.63
CA ARG A 469 -14.00 11.57 10.64
C ARG A 469 -13.13 10.38 10.25
N LEU A 470 -11.87 10.63 9.94
CA LEU A 470 -10.89 9.56 9.75
C LEU A 470 -10.62 8.88 11.10
N MET A 471 -10.67 7.56 11.11
CA MET A 471 -10.55 6.75 12.34
C MET A 471 -9.16 6.14 12.49
N GLY A 472 -8.15 6.95 12.17
CA GLY A 472 -6.71 6.64 12.19
C GLY A 472 -5.95 7.59 11.28
N MET A 473 -4.69 7.27 11.03
CA MET A 473 -3.84 7.96 10.05
C MET A 473 -3.23 6.88 9.13
N PRO A 474 -3.23 7.07 7.80
CA PRO A 474 -2.60 6.12 6.87
C PRO A 474 -1.10 6.03 7.12
N ASP A 475 -0.53 4.82 7.01
CA ASP A 475 0.90 4.59 7.02
C ASP A 475 1.51 4.87 5.64
N SER A 476 1.56 6.14 5.24
CA SER A 476 2.63 6.57 4.34
C SER A 476 3.92 6.62 5.17
N GLY A 477 4.87 5.73 4.88
CA GLY A 477 6.11 5.59 5.65
C GLY A 477 7.05 6.81 5.57
N GLU A 478 8.30 6.66 6.05
CA GLU A 478 9.27 7.77 6.08
C GLU A 478 9.56 8.38 4.69
N PHE A 479 9.24 7.64 3.63
CA PHE A 479 9.18 8.10 2.26
C PHE A 479 7.74 7.93 1.72
N ALA A 480 7.28 8.92 0.94
CA ALA A 480 5.97 8.85 0.29
C ALA A 480 5.85 7.58 -0.57
N GLY A 481 4.82 6.76 -0.31
CA GLY A 481 4.58 5.48 -0.99
C GLY A 481 5.21 4.25 -0.34
N GLN A 482 5.65 4.30 0.93
CA GLN A 482 6.06 3.10 1.68
C GLN A 482 4.94 2.60 2.61
N THR A 483 4.19 1.59 2.17
CA THR A 483 3.19 0.88 2.99
C THR A 483 3.83 0.21 4.20
N ARG A 484 3.13 0.22 5.34
CA ARG A 484 3.53 -0.53 6.53
C ARG A 484 2.64 -1.75 6.78
N PHE A 485 3.26 -2.92 6.79
CA PHE A 485 2.59 -4.19 6.97
C PHE A 485 2.55 -4.65 8.44
N LEU A 486 1.65 -5.58 8.72
CA LEU A 486 1.50 -6.26 9.99
C LEU A 486 2.59 -7.33 10.16
N ASP A 487 3.57 -7.04 11.01
CA ASP A 487 4.65 -7.96 11.37
C ASP A 487 5.06 -7.86 12.85
N SER A 488 5.97 -8.73 13.27
CA SER A 488 6.51 -8.75 14.64
C SER A 488 7.21 -7.44 15.06
N ALA A 489 7.75 -6.66 14.12
CA ALA A 489 8.33 -5.35 14.45
C ALA A 489 7.22 -4.32 14.74
N ALA A 490 6.14 -4.34 13.97
CA ALA A 490 4.97 -3.48 14.15
C ALA A 490 4.29 -3.67 15.51
N LEU A 491 4.29 -4.89 16.07
CA LEU A 491 3.79 -5.18 17.43
C LEU A 491 4.63 -4.55 18.55
N THR A 492 5.92 -4.31 18.30
CA THR A 492 6.88 -3.77 19.29
C THR A 492 7.08 -2.26 19.19
N ASP A 493 6.43 -1.62 18.21
CA ASP A 493 6.53 -0.18 17.99
C ASP A 493 5.92 0.62 19.15
N GLN A 494 6.68 1.58 19.67
CA GLN A 494 6.21 2.56 20.64
C GLN A 494 5.03 3.40 20.08
N GLY A 495 4.91 3.49 18.75
CA GLY A 495 3.80 4.09 18.03
C GLY A 495 2.52 3.23 17.93
N PHE A 496 2.50 1.96 18.37
CA PHE A 496 1.32 1.08 18.21
C PHE A 496 0.05 1.72 18.81
N GLY A 497 0.15 2.40 19.95
CA GLY A 497 -1.00 3.08 20.57
C GLY A 497 -1.58 4.24 19.76
N LYS A 498 -0.81 4.85 18.84
CA LYS A 498 -1.29 5.93 17.95
C LYS A 498 -2.17 5.41 16.81
N ARG A 499 -2.20 4.09 16.62
CA ARG A 499 -3.01 3.37 15.62
C ARG A 499 -4.43 3.10 16.09
N LEU A 500 -4.67 3.28 17.39
CA LEU A 500 -5.97 3.12 18.02
C LEU A 500 -6.71 4.46 18.02
N VAL A 501 -7.93 4.50 17.48
CA VAL A 501 -8.84 5.64 17.64
C VAL A 501 -10.14 5.16 18.26
N LEU A 502 -10.59 5.86 19.31
CA LEU A 502 -11.90 5.68 19.91
C LEU A 502 -12.80 6.88 19.62
N GLY A 503 -14.09 6.64 19.37
CA GLY A 503 -15.07 7.71 19.19
C GLY A 503 -16.51 7.24 19.39
N ARG A 504 -17.38 8.13 19.86
CA ARG A 504 -18.85 7.92 19.93
C ARG A 504 -19.54 9.09 19.25
N TYR A 505 -20.46 8.81 18.33
CA TYR A 505 -21.06 9.81 17.46
C TYR A 505 -22.57 9.57 17.28
N SER A 506 -23.36 10.63 17.45
CA SER A 506 -24.83 10.61 17.42
C SER A 506 -25.47 10.80 16.04
N ASP A 507 -24.64 10.98 15.01
CA ASP A 507 -25.08 11.34 13.66
C ASP A 507 -24.36 10.55 12.57
N LEU A 508 -23.95 9.31 12.86
CA LEU A 508 -23.34 8.47 11.84
C LEU A 508 -24.36 7.98 10.81
N THR A 509 -23.95 8.07 9.55
CA THR A 509 -24.66 7.50 8.39
C THR A 509 -24.02 6.17 7.97
N ALA A 510 -22.69 6.05 8.08
CA ALA A 510 -21.99 4.78 7.89
C ALA A 510 -20.62 4.72 8.59
N VAL A 511 -20.16 3.50 8.85
CA VAL A 511 -18.75 3.17 9.11
C VAL A 511 -18.21 2.47 7.87
N VAL A 512 -17.12 3.00 7.29
CA VAL A 512 -16.54 2.51 6.03
C VAL A 512 -15.08 2.13 6.25
N LEU A 513 -14.72 0.90 5.87
CA LEU A 513 -13.34 0.40 5.77
C LEU A 513 -13.05 0.03 4.31
N MET A 514 -11.87 0.34 3.80
CA MET A 514 -11.46 -0.03 2.44
C MET A 514 -9.95 -0.23 2.28
N THR A 515 -9.53 -1.04 1.31
CA THR A 515 -8.13 -1.15 0.86
C THR A 515 -7.73 -0.01 -0.07
N ASP A 516 -6.42 0.16 -0.26
CA ASP A 516 -5.77 1.19 -1.10
C ASP A 516 -6.31 1.19 -2.54
N GLY A 517 -6.60 0.01 -3.12
CA GLY A 517 -7.21 -0.12 -4.45
C GLY A 517 -8.58 0.57 -4.61
N ILE A 518 -9.22 1.01 -3.51
CA ILE A 518 -10.36 1.93 -3.50
C ILE A 518 -9.95 3.34 -3.05
N SER A 519 -9.18 3.48 -1.96
CA SER A 519 -8.85 4.82 -1.43
C SER A 519 -7.95 5.61 -2.37
N ASP A 520 -6.94 5.03 -2.99
CA ASP A 520 -6.07 5.69 -3.97
C ASP A 520 -6.85 6.31 -5.15
N PRO A 521 -7.66 5.55 -5.92
CA PRO A 521 -8.42 6.12 -7.05
C PRO A 521 -9.58 7.04 -6.66
N ARG A 522 -9.84 7.29 -5.37
CA ARG A 522 -10.87 8.26 -4.91
C ARG A 522 -10.27 9.44 -4.17
N PHE A 523 -9.21 9.24 -3.39
CA PHE A 523 -8.61 10.25 -2.53
C PHE A 523 -7.24 10.73 -3.02
N GLU A 524 -6.49 9.93 -3.77
CA GLU A 524 -5.18 10.22 -4.40
C GLU A 524 -4.02 10.51 -3.42
N THR A 525 -4.30 11.08 -2.25
CA THR A 525 -3.35 11.49 -1.22
C THR A 525 -4.03 11.59 0.15
N ASP A 526 -3.25 11.66 1.24
CA ASP A 526 -3.73 11.93 2.60
C ASP A 526 -4.56 13.23 2.69
N ASN A 527 -4.20 14.27 1.92
CA ASN A 527 -4.97 15.51 1.83
C ASN A 527 -6.37 15.27 1.24
N GLY A 528 -6.50 14.32 0.32
CA GLY A 528 -7.79 13.90 -0.21
C GLY A 528 -8.58 13.03 0.76
N LEU A 529 -7.93 12.20 1.57
CA LEU A 529 -8.60 11.48 2.67
C LEU A 529 -9.17 12.47 3.71
N ALA A 530 -8.54 13.61 3.91
CA ALA A 530 -9.07 14.71 4.72
C ALA A 530 -10.16 15.55 4.03
N ASP A 531 -10.39 15.40 2.71
CA ASP A 531 -11.36 16.17 1.95
C ASP A 531 -12.76 15.55 2.03
N ALA A 532 -13.64 16.20 2.80
CA ALA A 532 -15.02 15.78 2.96
C ALA A 532 -15.83 15.76 1.64
N ALA A 533 -15.45 16.55 0.63
CA ALA A 533 -16.12 16.54 -0.67
C ALA A 533 -15.82 15.26 -1.47
N LYS A 534 -14.62 14.66 -1.29
CA LYS A 534 -14.27 13.37 -1.89
C LYS A 534 -15.03 12.22 -1.23
N TRP A 535 -15.21 12.28 0.10
CA TRP A 535 -16.05 11.33 0.83
C TRP A 535 -17.52 11.41 0.44
N ASP A 536 -18.04 12.63 0.27
CA ASP A 536 -19.38 12.87 -0.26
C ASP A 536 -19.57 12.25 -1.66
N GLY A 537 -18.56 12.35 -2.53
CA GLY A 537 -18.56 11.73 -3.86
C GLY A 537 -18.56 10.20 -3.81
N LEU A 538 -17.71 9.60 -2.96
CA LEU A 538 -17.71 8.15 -2.72
C LEU A 538 -19.07 7.69 -2.15
N TRP A 539 -19.64 8.44 -1.21
CA TRP A 539 -20.94 8.11 -0.62
C TRP A 539 -22.07 8.15 -1.66
N ASP A 540 -22.07 9.14 -2.56
CA ASP A 540 -23.05 9.21 -3.66
C ASP A 540 -22.97 7.99 -4.60
N GLU A 541 -21.77 7.46 -4.86
CA GLU A 541 -21.61 6.22 -5.62
C GLU A 541 -22.19 5.00 -4.89
N ILE A 542 -21.85 4.80 -3.61
CA ILE A 542 -22.18 3.55 -2.90
C ILE A 542 -23.56 3.54 -2.25
N ASN A 543 -24.12 4.68 -1.81
CA ASN A 543 -25.40 4.74 -1.09
C ASN A 543 -26.57 4.11 -1.88
N LEU A 544 -26.59 4.30 -3.20
CA LEU A 544 -27.59 3.67 -4.09
C LEU A 544 -27.43 2.15 -4.17
N LEU A 545 -26.20 1.63 -4.03
CA LEU A 545 -25.88 0.21 -3.99
C LEU A 545 -26.28 -0.42 -2.65
N LEU A 546 -26.03 0.29 -1.55
CA LEU A 546 -26.44 -0.10 -0.18
C LEU A 546 -27.98 -0.17 -0.03
N ALA A 547 -28.72 0.59 -0.83
CA ALA A 547 -30.18 0.55 -0.93
C ALA A 547 -30.72 -0.60 -1.82
N ALA A 548 -29.87 -1.35 -2.52
CA ALA A 548 -30.28 -2.45 -3.37
C ALA A 548 -30.82 -3.67 -2.56
N HIS A 549 -31.41 -4.63 -3.27
CA HIS A 549 -31.90 -5.87 -2.65
C HIS A 549 -30.75 -6.76 -2.14
N GLU A 550 -29.67 -6.84 -2.92
CA GLU A 550 -28.45 -7.61 -2.63
C GLU A 550 -27.25 -6.61 -2.63
N PRO A 551 -27.13 -5.76 -1.59
CA PRO A 551 -26.16 -4.66 -1.55
C PRO A 551 -24.71 -5.13 -1.61
N GLU A 552 -24.40 -6.31 -1.06
CA GLU A 552 -23.07 -6.93 -1.11
C GLU A 552 -22.66 -7.29 -2.55
N LYS A 553 -23.60 -7.74 -3.39
CA LYS A 553 -23.36 -7.99 -4.82
C LYS A 553 -23.31 -6.70 -5.63
N ALA A 554 -24.15 -5.72 -5.28
CA ALA A 554 -24.12 -4.40 -5.92
C ALA A 554 -22.77 -3.68 -5.68
N LEU A 555 -22.23 -3.76 -4.46
CA LEU A 555 -20.87 -3.36 -4.14
C LEU A 555 -19.84 -4.16 -4.95
N LEU A 556 -19.94 -5.50 -4.96
CA LEU A 556 -18.99 -6.37 -5.67
C LEU A 556 -18.86 -6.08 -7.18
N GLU A 557 -19.97 -5.72 -7.84
CA GLU A 557 -19.94 -5.28 -9.24
C GLU A 557 -19.36 -3.87 -9.37
N TRP A 558 -19.70 -2.94 -8.48
CA TRP A 558 -19.11 -1.59 -8.46
C TRP A 558 -17.59 -1.60 -8.24
N LEU A 559 -17.06 -2.53 -7.43
CA LEU A 559 -15.61 -2.74 -7.26
C LEU A 559 -14.88 -3.00 -8.59
N HIS A 560 -15.58 -3.32 -9.68
CA HIS A 560 -14.99 -3.43 -11.00
C HIS A 560 -14.81 -2.08 -11.75
N PHE A 561 -15.00 -0.91 -11.12
CA PHE A 561 -14.80 0.40 -11.78
C PHE A 561 -13.41 0.55 -12.45
N PHE A 562 -13.28 1.39 -13.47
CA PHE A 562 -12.01 1.63 -14.16
C PHE A 562 -11.50 3.06 -13.93
N THR A 563 -10.39 3.18 -13.21
CA THR A 563 -9.60 4.42 -13.08
C THR A 563 -8.23 4.18 -13.74
N PRO A 564 -7.76 5.05 -14.65
CA PRO A 564 -6.42 4.93 -15.22
C PRO A 564 -5.35 4.93 -14.12
N GLY A 565 -4.38 4.02 -14.21
CA GLY A 565 -3.29 3.91 -13.21
C GLY A 565 -3.62 3.06 -11.97
N HIS A 566 -4.90 2.91 -11.62
CA HIS A 566 -5.31 2.13 -10.43
C HIS A 566 -5.97 0.81 -10.83
N HIS A 567 -5.22 -0.27 -10.65
CA HIS A 567 -5.53 -1.59 -11.21
C HIS A 567 -5.48 -2.71 -10.17
N ASP A 568 -5.33 -2.35 -8.90
CA ASP A 568 -5.21 -3.28 -7.79
C ASP A 568 -6.51 -4.02 -7.43
N ASP A 569 -6.36 -5.01 -6.55
CA ASP A 569 -7.47 -5.62 -5.84
C ASP A 569 -8.25 -4.57 -5.04
N ARG A 570 -9.52 -4.85 -4.74
CA ARG A 570 -10.38 -3.89 -4.05
C ARG A 570 -11.26 -4.57 -3.05
N THR A 571 -11.25 -4.06 -1.82
CA THR A 571 -12.08 -4.55 -0.73
C THR A 571 -12.71 -3.39 0.02
N ILE A 572 -13.99 -3.53 0.34
CA ILE A 572 -14.75 -2.60 1.15
C ILE A 572 -15.57 -3.36 2.18
N ALA A 573 -15.69 -2.81 3.39
CA ALA A 573 -16.66 -3.21 4.39
C ALA A 573 -17.41 -1.97 4.89
N VAL A 574 -18.75 -2.01 4.87
CA VAL A 574 -19.62 -0.90 5.24
C VAL A 574 -20.65 -1.37 6.27
N LEU A 575 -20.80 -0.63 7.37
CA LEU A 575 -21.91 -0.73 8.31
C LEU A 575 -22.76 0.54 8.20
N TRP A 576 -24.09 0.41 8.05
CA TRP A 576 -25.05 1.52 7.98
C TRP A 576 -26.37 1.16 8.69
#